data_AF-A0A2T2PTL9-F1
#
_entry.id   AF-A0A2T2PTL9-F1
#
_cell.length_a   1.000
_cell.length_b   1.000
_cell.length_c   1.000
_cell.angle_alpha   90.00
_cell.angle_beta   90.00
_cell.angle_gamma   90.00
#
_symmetry.space_group_name_H-M   'P 1'
#
loop_
_entity.id
_entity.type
_entity.pdbx_description
1 polymer ?
#
loop_
_entity_poly.entity_id
_entity_poly.type
_entity_poly.pdbx_seq_one_letter_code
_entity_poly.pdbx_strand_id
1 'polypeptide(L)'
;MMGSLFALGGIRYADRFALAWIVAMTGLRVAMILTNHGHFWLFQLLLMPLFGNLFIAGMMLYRLHSGRKNQATWIALLAAGLYSSFGRPDWATITPTIYFCVNAAFIGAVYLATTRLALTNRALVWLGACSYSLYLLHDAVFMIAGHSLLAIAVAIMLAQFSRAYIERPAQLWARGKNA
;
A
#
# COMPACT_ATOMS: atom_id res chain seq x y z
N MET A 1 7.97 9.39 5.47
CA MET A 1 6.83 10.29 5.19
C MET A 1 5.54 9.91 5.94
N MET A 2 5.23 8.62 6.15
CA MET A 2 4.05 8.20 6.94
C MET A 2 4.20 8.29 8.47
N GLY A 3 5.38 8.02 9.02
CA GLY A 3 5.63 8.15 10.46
C GLY A 3 5.41 9.57 10.99
N SER A 4 5.67 10.58 10.17
CA SER A 4 5.41 11.99 10.47
C SER A 4 3.91 12.35 10.41
N LEU A 5 3.11 11.72 9.54
CA LEU A 5 1.65 11.90 9.50
C LEU A 5 0.96 11.34 10.77
N PHE A 6 1.51 10.26 11.34
CA PHE A 6 1.06 9.72 12.62
C PHE A 6 1.46 10.60 13.82
N ALA A 7 2.68 11.15 13.80
CA ALA A 7 3.17 12.02 14.88
C ALA A 7 2.44 13.39 14.96
N LEU A 8 1.87 13.88 13.85
CA LEU A 8 1.23 15.20 13.76
C LEU A 8 -0.29 15.21 14.00
N GLY A 9 -0.90 14.13 14.49
CA GLY A 9 -2.37 14.05 14.61
C GLY A 9 -3.10 14.01 13.25
N GLY A 10 -2.37 13.73 12.16
CA GLY A 10 -2.84 13.73 10.78
C GLY A 10 -3.95 12.71 10.47
N ILE A 11 -4.20 11.76 11.39
CA ILE A 11 -5.34 10.84 11.29
C ILE A 11 -6.66 11.60 11.19
N ARG A 12 -6.81 12.77 11.84
CA ARG A 12 -8.07 13.55 11.78
C ARG A 12 -8.39 14.05 10.37
N TYR A 13 -7.37 14.33 9.56
CA TYR A 13 -7.50 14.83 8.18
C TYR A 13 -7.26 13.76 7.11
N ALA A 14 -7.03 12.51 7.52
CA ALA A 14 -6.70 11.42 6.60
C ALA A 14 -7.74 11.23 5.50
N ASP A 15 -9.04 11.38 5.79
CA ASP A 15 -10.10 11.24 4.77
C ASP A 15 -9.98 12.33 3.69
N ARG A 16 -9.73 13.60 4.10
CA ARG A 16 -9.60 14.72 3.16
C ARG A 16 -8.34 14.58 2.32
N PHE A 17 -7.23 14.19 2.93
CA PHE A 17 -5.98 13.94 2.23
C PHE A 17 -6.13 12.78 1.24
N ALA A 18 -6.74 11.68 1.66
CA ALA A 18 -7.03 10.53 0.81
C ALA A 18 -7.90 10.90 -0.40
N LEU A 19 -8.99 11.65 -0.18
CA LEU A 19 -9.87 12.09 -1.26
C LEU A 19 -9.16 13.05 -2.22
N ALA A 20 -8.47 14.07 -1.70
CA ALA A 20 -7.70 15.01 -2.51
C ALA A 20 -6.64 14.28 -3.36
N TRP A 21 -5.98 13.30 -2.76
CA TRP A 21 -5.01 12.46 -3.45
C TRP A 21 -5.65 11.61 -4.55
N ILE A 22 -6.76 10.91 -4.27
CA ILE A 22 -7.48 10.13 -5.29
C ILE A 22 -7.91 11.01 -6.46
N VAL A 23 -8.47 12.20 -6.19
CA VAL A 23 -8.88 13.15 -7.23
C VAL A 23 -7.67 13.55 -8.08
N ALA A 24 -6.55 13.92 -7.44
CA ALA A 24 -5.32 14.29 -8.14
C ALA A 24 -4.77 13.13 -9.00
N MET A 25 -4.69 11.91 -8.45
CA MET A 25 -4.21 10.74 -9.19
C MET A 25 -5.13 10.35 -10.35
N THR A 26 -6.45 10.48 -10.16
CA THR A 26 -7.44 10.17 -11.20
C THR A 26 -7.35 11.18 -12.32
N GLY A 27 -7.28 12.47 -12.00
CA GLY A 27 -7.07 13.54 -12.98
C GLY A 27 -5.78 13.35 -13.77
N LEU A 28 -4.66 13.06 -13.08
CA LEU A 28 -3.39 12.75 -13.72
C LEU A 28 -3.49 11.53 -14.65
N ARG A 29 -4.16 10.46 -14.20
CA ARG A 29 -4.31 9.24 -14.99
C ARG A 29 -5.15 9.46 -16.24
N VAL A 30 -6.26 10.19 -16.12
CA VAL A 30 -7.10 10.58 -17.26
C VAL A 30 -6.29 11.45 -18.23
N ALA A 31 -5.53 12.43 -17.73
CA ALA A 31 -4.68 13.27 -18.57
C ALA A 31 -3.61 12.45 -19.33
N MET A 32 -2.97 11.47 -18.67
CA MET A 32 -2.02 10.57 -19.33
C MET A 32 -2.67 9.74 -20.45
N ILE A 33 -3.87 9.21 -20.21
CA ILE A 33 -4.62 8.43 -21.21
C ILE A 33 -5.00 9.32 -22.40
N LEU A 34 -5.46 10.55 -22.14
CA LEU A 34 -5.89 11.49 -23.18
C LEU A 34 -4.74 12.06 -24.01
N THR A 35 -3.55 12.24 -23.42
CA THR A 35 -2.41 12.88 -24.09
C THR A 35 -1.49 11.89 -24.81
N ASN A 36 -1.67 10.57 -24.60
CA ASN A 36 -0.84 9.51 -25.22
C ASN A 36 0.68 9.72 -25.04
N HIS A 37 1.10 10.50 -24.04
CA HIS A 37 2.49 10.85 -23.79
C HIS A 37 3.00 10.12 -22.54
N GLY A 38 3.95 9.19 -22.75
CA GLY A 38 4.62 8.43 -21.69
C GLY A 38 5.63 9.23 -20.84
N HIS A 39 5.71 10.55 -21.00
CA HIS A 39 6.76 11.39 -20.42
C HIS A 39 6.53 11.86 -18.98
N PHE A 40 5.45 11.43 -18.33
CA PHE A 40 5.15 11.81 -16.95
C PHE A 40 5.87 10.96 -15.88
N TRP A 41 6.97 10.29 -16.24
CA TRP A 41 7.71 9.37 -15.35
C TRP A 41 8.12 10.02 -14.02
N LEU A 42 8.54 11.29 -14.04
CA LEU A 42 8.89 12.04 -12.83
C LEU A 42 7.69 12.22 -11.91
N PHE A 43 6.52 12.56 -12.47
CA PHE A 43 5.27 12.66 -11.71
C PHE A 43 4.84 11.31 -11.17
N GLN A 44 4.99 10.23 -11.94
CA GLN A 44 4.70 8.87 -11.45
C GLN A 44 5.62 8.44 -10.31
N LEU A 45 6.91 8.82 -10.33
CA LEU A 45 7.84 8.55 -9.23
C LEU A 45 7.51 9.39 -7.99
N LEU A 46 7.26 10.69 -8.16
CA LEU A 46 7.00 11.61 -7.05
C LEU A 46 5.65 11.37 -6.37
N LEU A 47 4.61 11.08 -7.17
CA LEU A 47 3.25 10.91 -6.69
C LEU A 47 2.90 9.43 -6.44
N MET A 48 3.79 8.49 -6.78
CA MET A 48 3.57 7.04 -6.68
C MET A 48 2.11 6.59 -6.90
N PRO A 49 1.44 7.00 -8.00
CA PRO A 49 0.04 6.65 -8.27
C PRO A 49 -0.18 5.13 -8.30
N LEU A 50 0.88 4.39 -8.66
CA LEU A 50 0.96 2.94 -8.74
C LEU A 50 0.40 2.22 -7.52
N PHE A 51 0.69 2.72 -6.32
CA PHE A 51 0.29 2.05 -5.06
C PHE A 51 -0.55 2.94 -4.15
N GLY A 52 -0.78 4.20 -4.53
CA GLY A 52 -1.51 5.16 -3.71
C GLY A 52 -2.94 4.72 -3.38
N ASN A 53 -3.63 4.07 -4.32
CA ASN A 53 -4.97 3.54 -4.11
C ASN A 53 -5.01 2.41 -3.06
N LEU A 54 -4.08 1.45 -3.11
CA LEU A 54 -3.99 0.37 -2.12
C LEU A 54 -3.65 0.90 -0.73
N PHE A 55 -2.78 1.89 -0.68
CA PHE A 55 -2.41 2.55 0.55
C PHE A 55 -3.58 3.32 1.19
N ILE A 56 -4.35 4.06 0.38
CA ILE A 56 -5.57 4.74 0.84
C ILE A 56 -6.60 3.72 1.31
N ALA A 57 -6.80 2.63 0.57
CA ALA A 57 -7.68 1.55 0.99
C ALA A 57 -7.25 1.00 2.36
N GLY A 58 -5.96 0.72 2.56
CA GLY A 58 -5.41 0.29 3.86
C GLY A 58 -5.68 1.29 4.99
N MET A 59 -5.47 2.59 4.75
CA MET A 59 -5.78 3.63 5.75
C MET A 59 -7.27 3.68 6.09
N MET A 60 -8.16 3.59 5.09
CA MET A 60 -9.60 3.61 5.31
C MET A 60 -10.07 2.37 6.07
N LEU A 61 -9.54 1.19 5.74
CA LEU A 61 -9.80 -0.05 6.47
C LEU A 61 -9.34 0.04 7.94
N TYR A 62 -8.16 0.62 8.20
CA TYR A 62 -7.70 0.89 9.57
C TYR A 62 -8.65 1.83 10.34
N ARG A 63 -9.21 2.84 9.68
CA ARG A 63 -10.21 3.72 10.30
C ARG A 63 -11.52 3.01 10.61
N LEU A 64 -11.98 2.14 9.72
CA LEU A 64 -13.15 1.29 9.96
C LEU A 64 -12.92 0.40 11.19
N HIS A 65 -11.75 -0.23 11.28
CA HIS A 65 -11.38 -1.11 12.40
C HIS A 65 -11.24 -0.35 13.73
N SER A 66 -10.64 0.85 13.71
CA SER A 66 -10.47 1.70 14.91
C SER A 66 -11.74 2.46 15.33
N GLY A 67 -12.89 2.18 14.72
CA GLY A 67 -14.18 2.79 15.05
C GLY A 67 -14.35 4.25 14.59
N ARG A 68 -13.38 4.82 13.86
CA ARG A 68 -13.38 6.22 13.37
C ARG A 68 -14.03 6.37 11.99
N LYS A 69 -15.08 5.59 11.73
CA LYS A 69 -15.77 5.53 10.44
C LYS A 69 -16.66 6.77 10.21
N ASN A 70 -16.59 7.33 9.01
CA ASN A 70 -17.53 8.36 8.54
C ASN A 70 -17.89 8.08 7.07
N GLN A 71 -18.81 8.87 6.49
CA GLN A 71 -19.19 8.71 5.08
C GLN A 71 -18.00 8.91 4.12
N ALA A 72 -17.09 9.84 4.44
CA ALA A 72 -15.90 10.10 3.63
C ALA A 72 -14.96 8.89 3.56
N THR A 73 -14.85 8.11 4.64
CA THR A 73 -14.07 6.86 4.67
C THR A 73 -14.60 5.84 3.66
N TRP A 74 -15.92 5.70 3.55
CA TRP A 74 -16.54 4.80 2.56
C TRP A 74 -16.35 5.29 1.14
N ILE A 75 -16.52 6.60 0.91
CA ILE A 75 -16.31 7.21 -0.41
C ILE A 75 -14.85 7.03 -0.85
N ALA A 76 -13.89 7.29 0.04
CA ALA A 76 -12.47 7.12 -0.26
C ALA A 76 -12.11 5.65 -0.52
N LEU A 77 -12.68 4.71 0.24
CA LEU A 77 -12.46 3.27 0.02
C LEU A 77 -13.02 2.81 -1.33
N LEU A 78 -14.24 3.22 -1.67
CA LEU A 78 -14.86 2.92 -2.96
C LEU A 78 -14.05 3.51 -4.11
N ALA A 79 -13.67 4.79 -4.00
CA ALA A 79 -12.90 5.48 -5.01
C ALA A 79 -11.50 4.87 -5.19
N ALA A 80 -10.85 4.42 -4.12
CA ALA A 80 -9.59 3.67 -4.18
C ALA A 80 -9.75 2.31 -4.91
N GLY A 81 -10.86 1.60 -4.66
CA GLY A 81 -11.20 0.38 -5.39
C GLY A 81 -11.39 0.64 -6.88
N LEU A 82 -12.26 1.62 -7.21
CA LEU A 82 -12.57 2.02 -8.59
C LEU A 82 -11.35 2.55 -9.35
N TYR A 83 -10.40 3.20 -8.67
CA TYR A 83 -9.16 3.65 -9.30
C TYR A 83 -8.38 2.48 -9.93
N SER A 84 -8.50 1.27 -9.38
CA SER A 84 -7.85 0.08 -9.96
C SER A 84 -8.38 -0.27 -11.36
N SER A 85 -9.54 0.26 -11.77
CA SER A 85 -10.09 0.04 -13.12
C SER A 85 -9.26 0.73 -14.22
N PHE A 86 -8.42 1.72 -13.87
CA PHE A 86 -7.48 2.35 -14.80
C PHE A 86 -6.19 1.52 -15.04
N GLY A 87 -6.10 0.34 -14.44
CA GLY A 87 -4.94 -0.55 -14.56
C GLY A 87 -3.67 0.03 -13.92
N ARG A 88 -2.54 -0.61 -14.22
CA ARG A 88 -1.23 -0.19 -13.72
C ARG A 88 -0.54 0.70 -14.79
N PRO A 89 0.10 1.83 -14.41
CA PRO A 89 0.85 2.67 -15.36
C PRO A 89 2.18 2.12 -15.85
N ASP A 90 2.64 1.00 -15.30
CA ASP A 90 3.99 0.50 -15.49
C ASP A 90 4.10 -0.56 -16.59
N TRP A 91 5.27 -1.19 -16.65
CA TRP A 91 5.74 -2.08 -17.70
C TRP A 91 5.14 -3.49 -17.55
N ALA A 92 4.39 -3.73 -16.49
CA ALA A 92 3.71 -4.99 -16.26
C ALA A 92 2.47 -5.07 -17.16
N THR A 93 2.46 -6.02 -18.09
CA THR A 93 1.36 -6.31 -19.02
C THR A 93 0.17 -6.99 -18.32
N ILE A 94 -0.37 -6.36 -17.27
CA ILE A 94 -1.58 -6.80 -16.57
C ILE A 94 -2.75 -6.01 -17.12
N THR A 95 -3.77 -6.72 -17.61
CA THR A 95 -4.98 -6.05 -18.11
C THR A 95 -5.69 -5.31 -16.98
N PRO A 96 -6.32 -4.14 -17.25
CA PRO A 96 -7.01 -3.37 -16.21
C PRO A 96 -8.06 -4.18 -15.46
N THR A 97 -8.75 -5.10 -16.14
CA THR A 97 -9.72 -6.01 -15.53
C THR A 97 -9.09 -6.94 -14.50
N ILE A 98 -7.97 -7.59 -14.85
CA ILE A 98 -7.26 -8.48 -13.90
C ILE A 98 -6.75 -7.67 -12.70
N TYR A 99 -6.15 -6.51 -12.95
CA TYR A 99 -5.66 -5.64 -11.90
C TYR A 99 -6.78 -5.19 -10.94
N PHE A 100 -7.93 -4.80 -11.48
CA PHE A 100 -9.11 -4.45 -10.70
C PHE A 100 -9.62 -5.63 -9.87
N CYS A 101 -9.82 -6.81 -10.46
CA CYS A 101 -10.31 -7.98 -9.76
C CYS A 101 -9.37 -8.41 -8.61
N VAL A 102 -8.07 -8.43 -8.88
CA VAL A 102 -7.05 -8.78 -7.89
C VAL A 102 -7.04 -7.76 -6.73
N ASN A 103 -7.04 -6.46 -7.04
CA ASN A 103 -7.08 -5.43 -5.99
C ASN A 103 -8.40 -5.46 -5.20
N ALA A 104 -9.55 -5.66 -5.85
CA ALA A 104 -10.83 -5.80 -5.17
C ALA A 104 -10.83 -7.02 -4.24
N ALA A 105 -10.27 -8.15 -4.68
CA ALA A 105 -10.10 -9.34 -3.85
C ALA A 105 -9.18 -9.06 -2.64
N PHE A 106 -8.06 -8.38 -2.82
CA PHE A 106 -7.16 -8.02 -1.72
C PHE A 106 -7.81 -7.05 -0.73
N ILE A 107 -8.44 -5.97 -1.21
CA ILE A 107 -9.14 -4.99 -0.36
C ILE A 107 -10.26 -5.70 0.42
N GLY A 108 -11.03 -6.56 -0.25
CA GLY A 108 -12.09 -7.36 0.36
C GLY A 108 -11.54 -8.32 1.42
N ALA A 109 -10.44 -9.03 1.12
CA ALA A 109 -9.79 -9.93 2.07
C ALA A 109 -9.31 -9.19 3.32
N VAL A 110 -8.70 -8.01 3.16
CA VAL A 110 -8.27 -7.18 4.31
C VAL A 110 -9.49 -6.66 5.07
N TYR A 111 -10.55 -6.23 4.40
CA TYR A 111 -11.80 -5.81 5.06
C TYR A 111 -12.43 -6.94 5.89
N LEU A 112 -12.52 -8.15 5.34
CA LEU A 112 -13.00 -9.33 6.06
C LEU A 112 -12.11 -9.66 7.25
N ALA A 113 -10.79 -9.52 7.07
CA ALA A 113 -9.83 -9.72 8.16
C ALA A 113 -10.00 -8.72 9.31
N THR A 114 -10.40 -7.48 9.00
CA THR A 114 -10.66 -6.44 10.02
C THR A 114 -11.97 -6.60 10.78
N THR A 115 -12.95 -7.34 10.23
CA THR A 115 -14.31 -7.38 10.77
C THR A 115 -14.56 -8.58 11.66
N ARG A 116 -14.24 -9.82 11.25
CA ARG A 116 -14.46 -11.04 12.08
C ARG A 116 -13.55 -12.22 11.75
N LEU A 117 -12.88 -12.24 10.59
CA LEU A 117 -11.87 -13.24 10.27
C LEU A 117 -10.51 -12.73 10.74
N ALA A 118 -10.35 -12.62 12.06
CA ALA A 118 -9.01 -12.43 12.62
C ALA A 118 -8.11 -13.48 11.94
N LEU A 119 -7.07 -13.02 11.27
CA LEU A 119 -6.00 -13.85 10.73
C LEU A 119 -5.41 -14.64 11.90
N THR A 120 -6.08 -15.73 12.26
CA THR A 120 -5.71 -16.70 13.30
C THR A 120 -4.48 -17.45 12.85
N ASN A 121 -4.21 -17.45 11.54
CA ASN A 121 -2.99 -17.96 10.97
C ASN A 121 -1.81 -17.04 11.29
N ARG A 122 -1.06 -17.44 12.33
CA ARG A 122 0.17 -16.80 12.77
C ARG A 122 1.19 -16.60 11.64
N ALA A 123 1.22 -17.49 10.64
CA ALA A 123 2.15 -17.37 9.51
C ALA A 123 1.82 -16.16 8.62
N LEU A 124 0.54 -15.90 8.35
CA LEU A 124 0.13 -14.72 7.58
C LEU A 124 0.38 -13.42 8.35
N VAL A 125 0.14 -13.42 9.66
CA VAL A 125 0.47 -12.26 10.51
C VAL A 125 1.98 -12.02 10.53
N TRP A 126 2.77 -13.09 10.64
CA TRP A 126 4.23 -13.03 10.62
C TRP A 126 4.78 -12.52 9.28
N LEU A 127 4.23 -13.00 8.16
CA LEU A 127 4.59 -12.55 6.82
C LEU A 127 4.16 -11.10 6.58
N GLY A 128 2.95 -10.74 7.00
CA GLY A 128 2.44 -9.38 6.93
C GLY A 128 3.31 -8.41 7.74
N ALA A 129 3.86 -8.86 8.87
CA ALA A 129 4.70 -8.03 9.71
C ALA A 129 6.04 -7.64 9.07
N CYS A 130 6.58 -8.45 8.14
CA CYS A 130 7.78 -8.13 7.37
C CYS A 130 7.48 -7.67 5.94
N SER A 131 6.21 -7.42 5.60
CA SER A 131 5.78 -7.09 4.23
C SER A 131 6.49 -5.86 3.65
N TYR A 132 6.76 -4.83 4.46
CA TYR A 132 7.46 -3.64 4.01
C TYR A 132 8.92 -3.91 3.66
N SER A 133 9.68 -4.57 4.55
CA SER A 133 11.06 -4.96 4.27
C SER A 133 11.12 -5.95 3.09
N LEU A 134 10.17 -6.87 3.00
CA LEU A 134 10.08 -7.83 1.90
C LEU A 134 9.83 -7.11 0.57
N TYR A 135 8.92 -6.14 0.54
CA TYR A 135 8.68 -5.30 -0.63
C TYR A 135 9.95 -4.57 -1.09
N LEU A 136 10.78 -4.06 -0.18
CA LEU A 136 12.02 -3.38 -0.55
C LEU A 136 13.13 -4.33 -1.02
N LEU A 137 13.22 -5.52 -0.43
CA LEU A 137 14.37 -6.40 -0.61
C LEU A 137 14.15 -7.47 -1.69
N HIS A 138 12.89 -7.88 -1.95
CA HIS A 138 12.63 -8.98 -2.89
C HIS A 138 13.14 -8.69 -4.31
N ASP A 139 12.98 -7.45 -4.78
CA ASP A 139 13.39 -7.07 -6.13
C ASP A 139 14.91 -7.10 -6.30
N ALA A 140 15.65 -6.55 -5.31
CA ALA A 140 17.11 -6.61 -5.28
C ALA A 140 17.64 -8.06 -5.21
N VAL A 141 16.98 -8.92 -4.43
CA VAL A 141 17.35 -10.34 -4.32
C VAL A 141 17.08 -11.08 -5.63
N PHE A 142 15.93 -10.84 -6.27
CA PHE A 142 15.59 -11.48 -7.54
C PHE A 142 16.47 -11.00 -8.69
N MET A 143 16.93 -9.75 -8.65
CA MET A 143 17.89 -9.24 -9.63
C MET A 143 19.25 -9.95 -9.55
N ILE A 144 19.69 -10.33 -8.35
CA ILE A 144 21.00 -10.98 -8.15
C ILE A 144 20.91 -12.50 -8.30
N ALA A 145 19.90 -13.12 -7.69
CA ALA A 145 19.78 -14.57 -7.55
C ALA A 145 18.77 -15.20 -8.53
N GLY A 146 18.13 -14.39 -9.37
CA GLY A 146 17.08 -14.83 -10.27
C GLY A 146 15.77 -15.19 -9.54
N HIS A 147 14.81 -15.69 -10.32
CA HIS A 147 13.49 -16.10 -9.82
C HIS A 147 13.51 -17.58 -9.41
N SER A 148 14.08 -17.87 -8.24
CA SER A 148 14.16 -19.23 -7.69
C SER A 148 13.51 -19.34 -6.31
N LEU A 149 13.13 -20.56 -5.91
CA LEU A 149 12.64 -20.83 -4.55
C LEU A 149 13.67 -20.41 -3.49
N LEU A 150 14.96 -20.56 -3.81
CA LEU A 150 16.05 -20.10 -2.96
C LEU A 150 16.05 -18.57 -2.82
N ALA A 151 15.87 -17.84 -3.92
CA ALA A 151 15.78 -16.38 -3.90
C ALA A 151 14.59 -15.89 -3.07
N ILE A 152 13.44 -16.58 -3.14
CA ILE A 152 12.28 -16.30 -2.28
C ILE A 152 12.64 -16.49 -0.80
N ALA A 153 13.28 -17.61 -0.46
CA ALA A 153 13.70 -17.88 0.91
C ALA A 153 14.70 -16.83 1.43
N VAL A 154 15.67 -16.43 0.60
CA VAL A 154 16.65 -15.37 0.91
C VAL A 154 15.96 -14.01 1.11
N ALA A 155 15.01 -13.65 0.24
CA ALA A 155 14.25 -12.41 0.37
C ALA A 155 13.44 -12.36 1.68
N ILE A 156 12.76 -13.46 2.04
CA ILE A 156 12.04 -13.57 3.31
C ILE A 156 13.01 -13.46 4.50
N MET A 157 14.15 -14.15 4.43
CA MET A 157 15.16 -14.10 5.49
C MET A 157 15.68 -12.67 5.70
N LEU A 158 16.12 -12.00 4.63
CA LEU A 158 16.61 -10.62 4.69
C LEU A 158 15.53 -9.64 5.16
N ALA A 159 14.28 -9.83 4.74
CA ALA A 159 13.16 -9.04 5.22
C ALA A 159 12.97 -9.17 6.73
N GLN A 160 13.09 -10.38 7.28
CA GLN A 160 13.01 -10.61 8.72
C GLN A 160 14.18 -9.99 9.48
N PHE A 161 15.40 -10.11 8.96
CA PHE A 161 16.58 -9.44 9.54
C PHE A 161 16.42 -7.92 9.55
N SER A 162 16.03 -7.33 8.42
CA SER A 162 15.79 -5.89 8.31
C SER A 162 14.72 -5.44 9.31
N ARG A 163 13.62 -6.18 9.43
CA ARG A 163 12.58 -5.89 10.41
C ARG A 163 13.10 -5.95 11.85
N ALA A 164 13.84 -7.00 12.20
CA ALA A 164 14.30 -7.25 13.56
C ALA A 164 15.33 -6.21 14.03
N TYR A 165 16.26 -5.82 13.16
CA TYR A 165 17.42 -5.01 13.52
C TYR A 165 17.34 -3.54 13.10
N ILE A 166 16.47 -3.19 12.13
CA ILE A 166 16.36 -1.82 11.62
C ILE A 166 14.95 -1.28 11.91
N GLU A 167 13.91 -1.94 11.41
CA GLU A 167 12.55 -1.40 11.47
C GLU A 167 12.01 -1.32 12.90
N ARG A 168 12.09 -2.44 13.65
CA ARG A 168 11.53 -2.50 15.01
C ARG A 168 12.27 -1.57 15.99
N PRO A 169 13.62 -1.51 16.00
CA PRO A 169 14.34 -0.53 16.82
C PRO A 169 14.00 0.91 16.45
N ALA A 170 13.90 1.25 15.16
CA ALA A 170 13.54 2.59 14.71
C ALA A 170 12.11 2.97 15.15
N GLN A 171 11.15 2.04 15.05
CA GLN A 171 9.78 2.25 15.53
C GLN A 171 9.72 2.46 17.04
N LEU A 172 10.48 1.68 17.82
CA LEU A 172 10.56 1.84 19.27
C LEU A 172 11.18 3.20 19.64
N TRP A 173 12.24 3.60 18.97
CA TRP A 173 12.86 4.91 19.16
C TRP A 173 11.91 6.08 18.83
N ALA A 174 11.18 5.99 17.72
CA ALA A 174 10.19 6.99 17.34
C ALA A 174 9.03 7.10 18.35
N ARG A 175 8.63 6.00 18.97
CA ARG A 175 7.61 5.99 20.03
C ARG A 175 8.14 6.56 21.35
N GLY A 176 9.39 6.24 21.71
CA GLY A 176 10.03 6.74 22.92
C GLY A 176 10.34 8.25 22.89
N LYS A 177 10.38 8.88 21.72
CA LYS A 177 10.49 10.35 21.57
C LYS A 177 9.16 11.10 21.73
N ASN A 178 8.03 10.38 21.74
CA ASN A 178 6.69 10.94 21.88
C ASN A 178 6.05 10.59 23.24
N ALA A 179 6.84 10.09 24.19
CA ALA A 179 6.48 9.84 25.59
C ALA A 179 7.22 10.84 26.47
#